data_AF-A0A972RF71-F1
#
_entry.id   AF-A0A972RF71-F1
#
_cell.length_a   1.000
_cell.length_b   1.000
_cell.length_c   1.000
_cell.angle_alpha   90.00
_cell.angle_beta   90.00
_cell.angle_gamma   90.00
#
_symmetry.space_group_name_H-M   'P 1'
#
loop_
_entity.id
_entity.type
_entity.pdbx_description
1 polymer ?
#
loop_
_entity_poly.entity_id
_entity_poly.type
_entity_poly.pdbx_seq_one_letter_code
_entity_poly.pdbx_strand_id
1 'polypeptide(L)'
;MKYIQHLTLNKKFILGVGIIVVVFWCMFSLLIYVTLKDTIIEETYEKTEILFSHIKATIKYTREKLRPKLYKLLPDKTFVAEAMSVSFINKQIMEEFKRYFPDFIYRRVAINPMNPSNKPDHDEIKLIKMFKEQPENEWKGMINKSGQRYFLLPHHITC
;
A
#
# COMPACT_ATOMS: atom_id res chain seq x y z
N MET A 1 -16.47 -3.34 -49.57
CA MET A 1 -17.14 -2.02 -49.67
C MET A 1 -18.42 -2.05 -50.54
N LYS A 2 -19.15 -3.18 -50.63
CA LYS A 2 -20.36 -3.34 -51.49
C LYS A 2 -21.69 -3.45 -50.72
N TYR A 3 -21.65 -3.59 -49.39
CA TYR A 3 -22.86 -3.82 -48.56
C TYR A 3 -23.64 -2.54 -48.21
N ILE A 4 -23.03 -1.36 -48.38
CA ILE A 4 -23.59 -0.07 -47.96
C ILE A 4 -24.47 0.57 -49.06
N GLN A 5 -24.41 0.05 -50.30
CA GLN A 5 -25.05 0.69 -51.46
C GLN A 5 -26.59 0.57 -51.47
N HIS A 6 -27.19 -0.44 -50.81
CA HIS A 6 -28.65 -0.66 -50.77
C HIS A 6 -29.38 -0.06 -49.55
N LEU A 7 -28.71 0.79 -48.76
CA LEU A 7 -29.30 1.41 -47.57
C LEU A 7 -29.92 2.78 -47.92
N THR A 8 -31.20 2.96 -47.58
CA THR A 8 -31.94 4.22 -47.65
C THR A 8 -31.16 5.34 -46.94
N LEU A 9 -31.23 6.59 -47.43
CA LEU A 9 -30.41 7.73 -46.96
C LEU A 9 -30.31 7.84 -45.42
N ASN A 10 -31.42 7.60 -44.72
CA ASN A 10 -31.50 7.60 -43.25
C ASN A 10 -30.57 6.58 -42.58
N LYS A 11 -30.40 5.38 -43.14
CA LYS A 11 -29.54 4.34 -42.55
C LYS A 11 -28.05 4.66 -42.72
N LYS A 12 -27.67 5.34 -43.80
CA LYS A 12 -26.28 5.84 -43.99
C LYS A 12 -25.94 6.94 -42.99
N PHE A 13 -26.90 7.83 -42.71
CA PHE A 13 -26.76 8.86 -41.68
C PHE A 13 -26.63 8.25 -40.27
N ILE A 14 -27.51 7.31 -39.91
CA ILE A 14 -27.45 6.59 -38.63
C ILE A 14 -26.14 5.83 -38.47
N LEU A 15 -25.64 5.18 -39.53
CA LEU A 15 -24.35 4.46 -39.50
C LEU A 15 -23.18 5.43 -39.22
N GLY A 16 -23.18 6.60 -39.87
CA GLY A 16 -22.15 7.62 -39.65
C GLY A 16 -22.15 8.15 -38.22
N VAL A 17 -23.33 8.48 -37.68
CA VAL A 17 -23.47 8.93 -36.29
C VAL A 17 -23.05 7.83 -35.30
N GLY A 18 -23.43 6.58 -35.56
CA GLY A 18 -23.03 5.44 -34.73
C GLY A 18 -21.51 5.24 -34.65
N ILE A 19 -20.81 5.37 -35.78
CA ILE A 19 -19.34 5.30 -35.81
C ILE A 19 -18.72 6.41 -34.95
N ILE A 20 -19.23 7.65 -35.08
CA ILE A 20 -18.73 8.79 -34.31
C ILE A 20 -18.93 8.54 -32.81
N VAL A 21 -20.11 8.07 -32.39
CA VAL A 21 -20.39 7.74 -30.98
C VAL A 21 -19.44 6.66 -30.45
N VAL A 22 -19.17 5.61 -31.23
CA VAL A 22 -18.23 4.55 -30.82
C VAL A 22 -16.81 5.09 -30.67
N VAL A 23 -16.37 5.97 -31.58
CA VAL A 23 -15.04 6.59 -31.48
C VAL A 23 -14.94 7.44 -30.22
N PHE A 24 -15.94 8.28 -29.93
CA PHE A 24 -15.98 9.08 -28.71
C PHE A 24 -16.04 8.20 -27.46
N TRP A 25 -16.83 7.12 -27.46
CA TRP A 25 -16.87 6.18 -26.34
C TRP A 25 -15.49 5.59 -26.06
N CYS A 26 -14.82 5.04 -27.07
CA CYS A 26 -13.48 4.47 -26.90
C CYS A 26 -12.49 5.50 -26.39
N MET A 27 -12.51 6.72 -26.95
CA MET A 27 -11.63 7.81 -26.52
C MET A 27 -11.90 8.20 -25.06
N PHE A 28 -13.17 8.33 -24.66
CA PHE A 28 -13.55 8.68 -23.29
C PHE A 28 -13.18 7.56 -22.30
N SER A 29 -13.42 6.30 -22.68
CA SER A 29 -13.03 5.14 -21.88
C SER A 29 -11.52 5.06 -21.65
N LEU A 30 -10.72 5.38 -22.67
CA LEU A 30 -9.26 5.41 -22.56
C LEU A 30 -8.82 6.54 -21.62
N LEU A 31 -9.42 7.73 -21.77
CA LEU A 31 -9.12 8.89 -20.94
C LEU A 31 -9.40 8.61 -19.46
N ILE A 32 -10.59 8.07 -19.17
CA ILE A 32 -10.98 7.68 -17.80
C ILE A 32 -10.01 6.66 -17.24
N TYR A 33 -9.63 5.64 -18.02
CA TYR A 33 -8.73 4.59 -17.55
C TYR A 33 -7.37 5.13 -17.12
N VAL A 34 -6.80 6.07 -17.89
CA VAL A 34 -5.50 6.68 -17.57
C VAL A 34 -5.61 7.56 -16.32
N THR A 35 -6.57 8.49 -16.29
CA THR A 35 -6.72 9.42 -15.16
C THR A 35 -7.08 8.71 -13.86
N LEU A 36 -8.02 7.77 -13.89
CA LEU A 36 -8.49 7.09 -12.69
C LEU A 36 -7.41 6.21 -12.07
N LYS A 37 -6.56 5.59 -12.90
CA LYS A 37 -5.46 4.74 -12.42
C LYS A 37 -4.44 5.54 -11.61
N ASP A 38 -4.05 6.70 -12.11
CA ASP A 38 -3.00 7.50 -11.47
C ASP A 38 -3.51 8.16 -10.18
N THR A 39 -4.73 8.70 -10.17
CA THR A 39 -5.34 9.32 -8.99
C THR A 39 -5.53 8.32 -7.84
N ILE A 40 -6.00 7.09 -8.11
CA ILE A 40 -6.20 6.08 -7.05
C ILE A 40 -4.87 5.71 -6.37
N ILE A 41 -3.79 5.61 -7.16
CA ILE A 41 -2.47 5.25 -6.65
C ILE A 41 -1.91 6.38 -5.77
N GLU A 42 -2.03 7.63 -6.22
CA GLU A 42 -1.49 8.79 -5.51
C GLU A 42 -2.24 9.06 -4.20
N GLU A 43 -3.58 9.02 -4.21
CA GLU A 43 -4.37 9.19 -2.98
C GLU A 43 -4.09 8.09 -1.95
N THR A 44 -3.94 6.84 -2.41
CA THR A 44 -3.62 5.71 -1.52
C THR A 44 -2.23 5.87 -0.94
N TYR A 45 -1.30 6.37 -1.74
CA TYR A 45 0.07 6.63 -1.32
C TYR A 45 0.14 7.69 -0.22
N GLU A 46 -0.46 8.86 -0.41
CA GLU A 46 -0.43 9.96 0.55
C GLU A 46 -1.00 9.55 1.91
N LYS A 47 -2.17 8.89 1.90
CA LYS A 47 -2.81 8.38 3.12
C LYS A 47 -1.92 7.36 3.85
N THR A 48 -1.26 6.49 3.09
CA THR A 48 -0.36 5.47 3.64
C THR A 48 0.91 6.11 4.23
N GLU A 49 1.46 7.12 3.57
CA GLU A 49 2.64 7.86 4.04
C GLU A 49 2.36 8.61 5.35
N ILE A 50 1.21 9.27 5.46
CA ILE A 50 0.77 9.93 6.70
C ILE A 50 0.66 8.90 7.83
N LEU A 51 0.03 7.76 7.57
CA LEU A 51 -0.12 6.69 8.58
C LEU A 51 1.24 6.12 9.02
N PHE A 52 2.15 5.84 8.07
CA PHE A 52 3.49 5.37 8.40
C PHE A 52 4.27 6.41 9.21
N SER A 53 4.13 7.69 8.88
CA SER A 53 4.77 8.79 9.62
C SER A 53 4.24 8.87 11.05
N HIS A 54 2.93 8.70 11.24
CA HIS A 54 2.31 8.61 12.56
C HIS A 54 2.83 7.41 13.37
N ILE A 55 2.93 6.23 12.75
CA ILE A 55 3.50 5.03 13.36
C ILE A 55 4.95 5.28 13.81
N LYS A 56 5.78 5.83 12.92
CA LYS A 56 7.18 6.17 13.24
C LYS A 56 7.28 7.15 14.40
N ALA A 57 6.46 8.20 14.41
CA ALA A 57 6.43 9.18 15.49
C ALA A 57 6.06 8.53 16.84
N THR A 58 5.05 7.66 16.85
CA THR A 58 4.62 6.90 18.05
C THR A 58 5.73 5.98 18.57
N ILE A 59 6.40 5.26 17.66
CA ILE A 59 7.55 4.41 17.97
C ILE A 59 8.70 5.24 18.55
N LYS A 60 9.02 6.38 17.92
CA LYS A 60 10.10 7.27 18.34
C LYS A 60 9.83 7.85 19.73
N TYR A 61 8.60 8.32 19.99
CA TYR A 61 8.19 8.78 21.31
C TYR A 61 8.33 7.68 22.37
N THR A 62 7.87 6.47 22.05
CA THR A 62 7.98 5.32 22.96
C THR A 62 9.44 5.04 23.32
N ARG A 63 10.33 5.07 22.32
CA ARG A 63 11.76 4.77 22.48
C ARG A 63 12.53 5.87 23.21
N GLU A 64 12.29 7.12 22.86
CA GLU A 64 13.11 8.26 23.30
C GLU A 64 12.57 8.94 24.57
N LYS A 65 11.27 8.83 24.84
CA LYS A 65 10.63 9.52 25.97
C LYS A 65 10.04 8.53 26.97
N LEU A 66 9.15 7.64 26.52
CA LEU A 66 8.40 6.76 27.42
C LEU A 66 9.30 5.73 28.11
N ARG A 67 10.03 4.92 27.34
CA ARG A 67 10.89 3.85 27.85
C ARG A 67 11.97 4.37 28.83
N PRO A 68 12.73 5.44 28.54
CA PRO A 68 13.69 5.98 29.49
C PRO A 68 13.05 6.51 30.77
N LYS A 69 11.85 7.10 30.70
CA LYS A 69 11.12 7.57 31.88
C LYS A 69 10.64 6.41 32.75
N LEU A 70 10.14 5.34 32.14
CA LEU A 70 9.71 4.14 32.85
C LEU A 70 10.87 3.45 33.58
N TYR A 71 12.05 3.35 32.96
CA TYR A 71 13.24 2.83 33.63
C TYR A 71 13.67 3.64 34.86
N LYS A 72 13.36 4.94 34.93
CA LYS A 72 13.65 5.77 36.11
C LYS A 72 12.65 5.57 37.24
N LEU A 73 11.43 5.11 36.93
CA LEU A 73 10.34 4.98 37.89
C LEU A 73 10.18 3.54 38.41
N LEU A 74 10.51 2.56 37.59
CA LEU A 74 10.36 1.15 37.93
C LEU A 74 11.57 0.64 38.73
N PRO A 75 11.34 -0.08 39.83
CA PRO A 75 12.42 -0.75 40.56
C PRO A 75 13.10 -1.81 39.68
N ASP A 76 14.39 -2.00 39.92
CA ASP A 76 15.24 -3.06 39.35
C ASP A 76 15.28 -3.15 37.81
N LYS A 77 15.06 -2.04 37.11
CA LYS A 77 15.04 -2.00 35.63
C LYS A 77 14.07 -3.04 35.05
N THR A 78 12.96 -3.30 35.74
CA THR A 78 11.94 -4.24 35.31
C THR A 78 11.44 -3.85 33.91
N PHE A 79 11.53 -4.78 32.96
CA PHE A 79 11.09 -4.56 31.59
C PHE A 79 9.63 -4.98 31.42
N VAL A 80 8.75 -4.01 31.17
CA VAL A 80 7.33 -4.25 30.88
C VAL A 80 7.13 -4.18 29.37
N ALA A 81 6.89 -5.33 28.73
CA ALA A 81 6.83 -5.42 27.28
C ALA A 81 5.73 -4.53 26.68
N GLU A 82 4.57 -4.48 27.33
CA GLU A 82 3.39 -3.72 26.92
C GLU A 82 3.63 -2.21 26.87
N ALA A 83 4.52 -1.69 27.71
CA ALA A 83 4.79 -0.26 27.82
C ALA A 83 6.15 0.16 27.26
N MET A 84 7.10 -0.78 27.16
CA MET A 84 8.46 -0.50 26.73
C MET A 84 8.80 -1.09 25.38
N SER A 85 8.22 -2.21 24.94
CA SER A 85 8.59 -2.84 23.68
C SER A 85 7.89 -2.16 22.49
N VAL A 86 8.67 -1.40 21.72
CA VAL A 86 8.22 -0.77 20.47
C VAL A 86 7.55 -1.77 19.54
N SER A 87 8.12 -2.97 19.39
CA SER A 87 7.58 -3.99 18.50
C SER A 87 6.26 -4.57 19.03
N PHE A 88 6.13 -4.72 20.35
CA PHE A 88 4.89 -5.19 20.98
C PHE A 88 3.78 -4.14 20.87
N ILE A 89 4.07 -2.90 21.27
CA ILE A 89 3.13 -1.77 21.19
C ILE A 89 2.64 -1.59 19.77
N ASN A 90 3.56 -1.52 18.80
CA ASN A 90 3.19 -1.34 17.40
C ASN A 90 2.35 -2.52 16.88
N LYS A 91 2.67 -3.76 17.26
CA LYS A 91 1.84 -4.92 16.90
C LYS A 91 0.43 -4.78 17.44
N GLN A 92 0.28 -4.45 18.73
CA GLN A 92 -1.04 -4.28 19.37
C GLN A 92 -1.84 -3.14 18.74
N ILE A 93 -1.21 -1.99 18.49
CA ILE A 93 -1.87 -0.85 17.82
C ILE A 93 -2.32 -1.25 16.42
N MET A 94 -1.51 -1.98 15.65
CA MET A 94 -1.87 -2.41 14.31
C MET A 94 -2.93 -3.52 14.29
N GLU A 95 -2.96 -4.40 15.30
CA GLU A 95 -4.04 -5.38 15.48
C GLU A 95 -5.38 -4.68 15.78
N GLU A 96 -5.38 -3.63 16.59
CA GLU A 96 -6.56 -2.82 16.85
C GLU A 96 -6.96 -1.99 15.62
N PHE A 97 -6.00 -1.35 14.95
CA PHE A 97 -6.23 -0.59 13.71
C PHE A 97 -6.90 -1.44 12.62
N LYS A 98 -6.49 -2.70 12.49
CA LYS A 98 -7.09 -3.66 11.54
C LYS A 98 -8.59 -3.89 11.77
N ARG A 99 -9.10 -3.70 13.00
CA ARG A 99 -10.54 -3.83 13.26
C ARG A 99 -11.35 -2.72 12.61
N TYR A 100 -10.77 -1.52 12.51
CA TYR A 100 -11.39 -0.37 11.86
C TYR A 100 -11.13 -0.37 10.35
N PHE A 101 -9.96 -0.87 9.91
CA PHE A 101 -9.53 -0.91 8.51
C PHE A 101 -9.07 -2.34 8.12
N PRO A 102 -10.01 -3.27 7.85
CA PRO A 102 -9.69 -4.68 7.61
C PRO A 102 -8.87 -4.92 6.33
N ASP A 103 -9.02 -4.04 5.34
CA ASP A 103 -8.31 -4.12 4.06
C ASP A 103 -6.85 -3.63 4.16
N PHE A 104 -6.48 -2.95 5.26
CA PHE A 104 -5.12 -2.48 5.48
C PHE A 104 -4.28 -3.55 6.15
N ILE A 105 -3.20 -3.97 5.48
CA ILE A 105 -2.29 -5.00 5.98
C ILE A 105 -0.94 -4.38 6.31
N TYR A 106 -0.67 -4.24 7.60
CA TYR A 106 0.66 -3.90 8.10
C TYR A 106 1.43 -5.18 8.46
N ARG A 107 2.61 -5.39 7.86
CA ARG A 107 3.53 -6.46 8.23
C ARG A 107 4.96 -5.96 8.34
N ARG A 108 5.67 -6.42 9.37
CA ARG A 108 7.12 -6.27 9.49
C ARG A 108 7.77 -7.59 9.11
N VAL A 109 8.70 -7.54 8.18
CA VAL A 109 9.40 -8.72 7.69
C VAL A 109 10.90 -8.56 7.82
N ALA A 110 11.60 -9.64 8.15
CA ALA A 110 13.06 -9.66 8.26
C ALA A 110 13.58 -11.07 7.92
N ILE A 111 14.78 -11.18 7.34
CA ILE A 111 15.36 -12.46 6.89
C ILE A 111 15.44 -13.47 8.03
N ASN A 112 15.87 -13.02 9.21
CA ASN A 112 15.94 -13.86 10.41
C ASN A 112 15.16 -13.21 11.56
N PRO A 113 13.82 -13.33 11.57
CA PRO A 113 13.00 -12.65 12.56
C PRO A 113 12.92 -13.47 13.84
N MET A 114 12.92 -12.78 14.99
CA MET A 114 12.71 -13.42 16.29
C MET A 114 11.30 -14.03 16.43
N ASN A 115 10.31 -13.44 15.76
CA ASN A 115 8.97 -14.00 15.63
C ASN A 115 8.83 -14.69 14.26
N PRO A 116 8.56 -16.02 14.20
CA PRO A 116 8.41 -16.75 12.95
C PRO A 116 7.34 -16.19 12.00
N SER A 117 6.30 -15.51 12.50
CA SER A 117 5.25 -14.91 11.65
C SER A 117 5.76 -13.78 10.75
N ASN A 118 6.94 -13.23 11.07
CA ASN A 118 7.58 -12.13 10.34
C ASN A 118 8.59 -12.64 9.30
N LYS A 119 8.61 -13.95 9.03
CA LYS A 119 9.43 -14.49 7.93
C LYS A 119 8.90 -13.96 6.59
N PRO A 120 9.78 -13.46 5.71
CA PRO A 120 9.38 -12.95 4.42
C PRO A 120 8.98 -14.09 3.49
N ASP A 121 8.03 -13.82 2.61
CA ASP A 121 7.79 -14.66 1.44
C ASP A 121 8.82 -14.41 0.31
N HIS A 122 8.67 -15.13 -0.79
CA HIS A 122 9.59 -15.04 -1.92
C HIS A 122 9.69 -13.64 -2.54
N ASP A 123 8.58 -12.89 -2.60
CA ASP A 123 8.57 -11.55 -3.18
C ASP A 123 9.09 -10.50 -2.19
N GLU A 124 8.74 -10.64 -0.91
CA GLU A 124 9.30 -9.86 0.20
C GLU A 124 10.82 -10.06 0.31
N ILE A 125 11.36 -11.25 0.05
CA ILE A 125 12.81 -11.51 -0.01
C ILE A 125 13.48 -10.68 -1.11
N LYS A 126 12.88 -10.58 -2.30
CA LYS A 126 13.43 -9.76 -3.40
C LYS A 126 13.46 -8.29 -3.01
N LEU A 127 12.38 -7.80 -2.40
CA LEU A 127 12.30 -6.43 -1.91
C LEU A 127 13.37 -6.17 -0.84
N ILE A 128 13.53 -7.05 0.14
CA ILE A 128 14.57 -6.91 1.17
C ILE A 128 15.97 -6.84 0.56
N LYS A 129 16.27 -7.68 -0.45
CA LYS A 129 17.56 -7.63 -1.15
C LYS A 129 17.76 -6.31 -1.89
N MET A 130 16.75 -5.85 -2.60
CA MET A 130 16.77 -4.56 -3.31
C MET A 130 17.00 -3.38 -2.35
N PHE A 131 16.31 -3.34 -1.21
CA PHE A 131 16.52 -2.29 -0.19
C PHE A 131 17.89 -2.37 0.49
N LYS A 132 18.49 -3.56 0.57
CA LYS A 132 19.85 -3.72 1.11
C LYS A 132 20.90 -3.16 0.16
N GLU A 133 20.69 -3.31 -1.14
CA GLU A 133 21.60 -2.80 -2.18
C GLU A 133 21.42 -1.29 -2.41
N GLN A 134 20.18 -0.79 -2.30
CA GLN A 134 19.84 0.62 -2.51
C GLN A 134 18.84 1.09 -1.43
N PRO A 135 19.34 1.56 -0.27
CA PRO A 135 18.49 1.94 0.86
C PRO A 135 17.61 3.18 0.58
N GLU A 136 18.06 4.06 -0.31
CA GLU A 136 17.33 5.27 -0.72
C GLU A 136 16.13 4.97 -1.64
N ASN A 137 16.04 3.76 -2.20
CA ASN A 137 15.14 3.53 -3.33
C ASN A 137 13.71 3.29 -2.84
N GLU A 138 12.78 4.16 -3.23
CA GLU A 138 11.36 3.96 -2.92
C GLU A 138 10.72 3.02 -3.93
N TRP A 139 10.36 1.82 -3.49
CA TRP A 139 9.56 0.91 -4.32
C TRP A 139 8.08 1.10 -4.05
N LYS A 140 7.28 1.18 -5.11
CA LYS A 140 5.82 1.29 -5.05
C LYS A 140 5.25 0.39 -6.13
N GLY A 141 4.27 -0.44 -5.80
CA GLY A 141 3.74 -1.36 -6.80
C GLY A 141 2.55 -2.18 -6.35
N MET A 142 1.82 -2.66 -7.36
CA MET A 142 0.73 -3.61 -7.17
C MET A 142 1.30 -5.02 -7.10
N ILE A 143 1.01 -5.73 -6.02
CA ILE A 143 1.30 -7.16 -5.87
C ILE A 143 0.00 -7.96 -5.88
N ASN A 144 0.05 -9.19 -6.36
CA ASN A 144 -1.06 -10.12 -6.23
C ASN A 144 -0.74 -11.07 -5.07
N LYS A 145 -1.52 -11.00 -3.99
CA LYS A 145 -1.44 -11.95 -2.88
C LYS A 145 -2.79 -12.63 -2.72
N SER A 146 -2.78 -13.96 -2.73
CA SER A 146 -3.97 -14.78 -2.48
C SER A 146 -5.17 -14.47 -3.39
N GLY A 147 -4.92 -14.05 -4.63
CA GLY A 147 -5.96 -13.70 -5.60
C GLY A 147 -6.50 -12.28 -5.48
N GLN A 148 -6.03 -11.48 -4.52
CA GLN A 148 -6.34 -10.05 -4.41
C GLN A 148 -5.12 -9.19 -4.77
N ARG A 149 -5.41 -8.06 -5.43
CA ARG A 149 -4.41 -7.05 -5.77
C ARG A 149 -4.25 -6.08 -4.60
N TYR A 150 -3.05 -6.01 -4.06
CA TYR A 150 -2.70 -5.06 -3.00
C TYR A 150 -1.71 -4.04 -3.53
N PHE A 151 -1.90 -2.78 -3.15
CA PHE A 151 -0.86 -1.78 -3.29
C PHE A 151 0.12 -1.94 -2.13
N LEU A 152 1.38 -2.22 -2.45
CA LEU A 152 2.41 -2.44 -1.45
C LEU A 152 3.33 -1.22 -1.41
N LEU A 153 3.47 -0.65 -0.20
CA LEU A 153 4.44 0.39 0.13
C LEU A 153 5.47 -0.15 1.14
N PRO A 154 6.56 -0.77 0.66
CA PRO A 154 7.64 -1.19 1.53
C PRO A 154 8.43 0.02 2.04
N HIS A 155 8.82 -0.04 3.31
CA HIS A 155 9.64 0.98 3.93
C HIS A 155 10.80 0.33 4.68
N HIS A 156 12.02 0.85 4.50
CA HIS A 156 13.17 0.40 5.27
C HIS A 156 13.08 0.92 6.70
N ILE A 157 13.18 0.03 7.69
CA ILE A 157 13.13 0.39 9.10
C ILE A 157 14.47 0.05 9.72
N THR A 158 15.24 1.08 10.07
CA THR A 158 16.39 0.93 10.97
C THR A 158 15.88 0.67 12.38
N CYS A 159 16.20 -0.51 12.92
CA CYS A 159 15.83 -0.88 14.28
C CYS A 159 16.67 -0.15 15.31
#